data_AF-A0A7L4LK07-F1
#
_entry.id   AF-A0A7L4LK07-F1
#
_cell.length_a   1.000
_cell.length_b   1.000
_cell.length_c   1.000
_cell.angle_alpha   90.00
_cell.angle_beta   90.00
_cell.angle_gamma   90.00
#
_symmetry.space_group_name_H-M   'P 1'
#
loop_
_entity.id
_entity.type
_entity.pdbx_description
1 polymer ?
#
loop_
_entity_poly.entity_id
_entity_poly.type
_entity_poly.pdbx_seq_one_letter_code
_entity_poly.pdbx_strand_id
1 'polypeptide(L)'
;ALLELLPAGTDAAAALVARAARERVDRYLRALQTFFLGCLGDVRQALAAPRPPGKEGPGLPDLLATLAASVLGQLKAVLAYVQLFTARDVAFASLPYFKGEFCVTAVREGLVVAFVRWLCRTARGFADGPAERGAPAAPPALLLLLARLCLDYENSTISYILTLTDEQFPPQDSGPAVTPGPALCAEARAAAQRLLDHYVQVQGAAVAQMLRKSVETRDWLGTVEPRNVRAVMKRVVEDITAIDVQVGQLFEEGVRRAQSSDSSRRAFSVYSSSRAPGRYAPSYTPSAPMDTHLLSNIQKLFSERIDIFSPVEFNKVSVLTGIIKISLKTLLECVRLRTLGRFGLQQVQVDGHYLQLYLWRFASDERVVQGLLDEVAASAAHRCLDPVPMEHSVVELICERG
;
A
#
# COMPACT_ATOMS: atom_id res chain seq x y z
N ALA A 1 -40.32 1.65 48.11
CA ALA A 1 -40.22 0.75 46.93
C ALA A 1 -38.80 0.66 46.37
N LEU A 2 -38.09 1.76 46.06
CA LEU A 2 -36.69 1.69 45.53
C LEU A 2 -35.58 1.57 46.61
N LEU A 3 -35.91 1.78 47.88
CA LEU A 3 -34.97 1.69 49.02
C LEU A 3 -34.84 0.27 49.60
N GLU A 4 -35.67 -0.69 49.18
CA GLU A 4 -35.64 -2.09 49.67
C GLU A 4 -34.75 -3.01 48.81
N LEU A 5 -34.10 -2.48 47.78
CA LEU A 5 -33.15 -3.21 46.92
C LEU A 5 -31.68 -2.96 47.29
N LEU A 6 -31.40 -2.17 48.32
CA LEU A 6 -30.03 -1.97 48.79
C LEU A 6 -29.62 -3.19 49.63
N PRO A 7 -28.62 -3.95 49.20
CA PRO A 7 -28.15 -5.08 49.99
C PRO A 7 -27.55 -4.54 51.29
N ALA A 8 -27.96 -5.13 52.41
CA ALA A 8 -27.49 -4.78 53.73
C ALA A 8 -25.98 -5.09 53.84
N GLY A 9 -25.13 -4.07 53.63
CA GLY A 9 -23.68 -4.17 53.82
C GLY A 9 -22.90 -3.18 52.95
N THR A 10 -21.87 -2.56 53.52
CA THR A 10 -20.90 -1.69 52.82
C THR A 10 -20.24 -2.38 51.62
N ASP A 11 -20.03 -3.69 51.71
CA ASP A 11 -19.40 -4.50 50.65
C ASP A 11 -20.31 -4.66 49.42
N ALA A 12 -21.61 -4.75 49.63
CA ALA A 12 -22.56 -4.93 48.55
C ALA A 12 -22.80 -3.62 47.78
N ALA A 13 -22.77 -2.48 48.49
CA ALA A 13 -22.73 -1.16 47.87
C ALA A 13 -21.43 -0.96 47.05
N ALA A 14 -20.27 -1.34 47.60
CA ALA A 14 -18.99 -1.27 46.88
C ALA A 14 -18.99 -2.11 45.60
N ALA A 15 -19.51 -3.35 45.66
CA ALA A 15 -19.64 -4.22 44.50
C ALA A 15 -20.58 -3.64 43.43
N LEU A 16 -21.68 -2.99 43.83
CA LEU A 16 -22.62 -2.35 42.92
C LEU A 16 -21.97 -1.17 42.19
N VAL A 17 -21.22 -0.31 42.90
CA VAL A 17 -20.50 0.81 42.30
C VAL A 17 -19.40 0.31 41.36
N ALA A 18 -18.63 -0.72 41.74
CA ALA A 18 -17.63 -1.33 40.88
C ALA A 18 -18.24 -1.90 39.58
N ARG A 19 -19.40 -2.57 39.67
CA ARG A 19 -20.13 -3.05 38.49
C ARG A 19 -20.61 -1.90 37.61
N ALA A 20 -21.19 -0.87 38.19
CA ALA A 20 -21.66 0.30 37.45
C ALA A 20 -20.52 1.03 36.73
N ALA A 21 -19.35 1.15 37.37
CA ALA A 21 -18.15 1.74 36.78
C ALA A 21 -17.66 0.93 35.56
N ARG A 22 -17.58 -0.41 35.67
CA ARG A 22 -17.23 -1.29 34.53
C ARG A 22 -18.20 -1.14 33.36
N GLU A 23 -19.50 -1.23 33.64
CA GLU A 23 -20.52 -1.05 32.59
C GLU A 23 -20.42 0.32 31.92
N ARG A 24 -20.08 1.36 32.68
CA ARG A 24 -19.92 2.71 32.14
C ARG A 24 -18.71 2.81 31.21
N VAL A 25 -17.59 2.20 31.60
CA VAL A 25 -16.39 2.11 30.76
C VAL A 25 -16.68 1.35 29.46
N ASP A 26 -17.38 0.21 29.53
CA ASP A 26 -17.79 -0.56 28.35
C ASP A 26 -18.68 0.25 27.40
N ARG A 27 -19.61 1.04 27.95
CA ARG A 27 -20.46 1.94 27.14
C ARG A 27 -19.63 3.02 26.46
N TYR A 28 -18.63 3.58 27.14
CA TYR A 28 -17.73 4.55 26.53
C TYR A 28 -16.86 3.94 25.43
N LEU A 29 -16.37 2.70 25.60
CA LEU A 29 -15.67 1.98 24.53
C LEU A 29 -16.56 1.86 23.29
N ARG A 30 -17.80 1.39 23.44
CA ARG A 30 -18.74 1.26 22.31
C ARG A 30 -19.06 2.61 21.66
N ALA A 31 -19.16 3.67 22.46
CA ALA A 31 -19.35 5.02 21.95
C ALA A 31 -18.14 5.51 21.12
N LEU A 32 -16.91 5.25 21.58
CA LEU A 32 -15.68 5.55 20.82
C LEU A 32 -15.63 4.78 19.50
N GLN A 33 -15.99 3.50 19.52
CA GLN A 33 -16.07 2.67 18.31
C GLN A 33 -17.07 3.25 17.31
N THR A 34 -18.28 3.60 17.77
CA THR A 34 -19.33 4.19 16.94
C THR A 34 -18.90 5.55 16.39
N PHE A 35 -18.25 6.38 17.21
CA PHE A 35 -17.72 7.68 16.82
C PHE A 35 -16.65 7.54 15.72
N PHE A 36 -15.71 6.62 15.87
CA PHE A 36 -14.70 6.33 14.85
C PHE A 36 -15.33 5.92 13.51
N LEU A 37 -16.35 5.04 13.54
CA LEU A 37 -17.07 4.66 12.31
C LEU A 37 -17.79 5.84 11.68
N GLY A 38 -18.35 6.76 12.48
CA GLY A 38 -18.93 8.02 12.02
C GLY A 38 -17.91 8.86 11.25
N CYS A 39 -16.75 9.11 11.86
CA CYS A 39 -15.67 9.86 11.21
C CYS A 39 -15.17 9.19 9.92
N LEU A 40 -15.11 7.85 9.87
CA LEU A 40 -14.80 7.13 8.63
C LEU A 40 -15.89 7.30 7.57
N GLY A 41 -17.15 7.38 7.97
CA GLY A 41 -18.28 7.73 7.11
C GLY A 41 -18.07 9.10 6.45
N ASP A 42 -17.70 10.11 7.26
CA ASP A 42 -17.46 11.47 6.78
C ASP A 42 -16.28 11.54 5.81
N VAL A 43 -15.16 10.86 6.12
CA VAL A 43 -14.00 10.74 5.22
C VAL A 43 -14.40 10.09 3.90
N ARG A 44 -15.20 9.01 3.94
CA ARG A 44 -15.69 8.35 2.72
C ARG A 44 -16.56 9.26 1.87
N GLN A 45 -17.44 10.03 2.49
CA GLN A 45 -18.28 11.00 1.79
C GLN A 45 -17.44 12.11 1.17
N ALA A 46 -16.44 12.64 1.89
CA ALA A 46 -15.53 13.66 1.37
C ALA A 46 -14.70 13.14 0.18
N LEU A 47 -14.24 11.89 0.23
CA LEU A 47 -13.52 11.26 -0.88
C LEU A 47 -14.40 10.99 -2.12
N ALA A 48 -15.71 10.78 -1.92
CA ALA A 48 -16.66 10.55 -3.01
C ALA A 48 -17.29 11.83 -3.57
N ALA A 49 -17.16 12.96 -2.87
CA ALA A 49 -17.81 14.20 -3.25
C ALA A 49 -17.27 14.75 -4.60
N PRO A 50 -18.15 15.10 -5.55
CA PRO A 50 -17.74 15.71 -6.81
C PRO A 50 -17.08 17.07 -6.55
N ARG A 51 -15.90 17.29 -7.13
CA ARG A 51 -15.14 18.54 -6.96
C ARG A 51 -15.61 19.57 -7.99
N PRO A 52 -16.15 20.73 -7.58
CA PRO A 52 -16.53 21.77 -8.52
C PRO A 52 -15.28 22.40 -9.17
N PRO A 53 -15.38 22.87 -10.43
CA PRO A 53 -14.26 23.47 -11.13
C PRO A 53 -13.74 24.69 -10.35
N GLY A 54 -12.43 24.73 -10.08
CA GLY A 54 -11.77 25.85 -9.42
C GLY A 54 -11.78 25.83 -7.88
N LYS A 55 -12.35 24.81 -7.22
CA LYS A 55 -12.16 24.58 -5.78
C LYS A 55 -11.56 23.21 -5.52
N GLU A 56 -10.38 23.20 -4.93
CA GLU A 56 -9.79 21.98 -4.38
C GLU A 56 -10.56 21.61 -3.11
N GLY A 57 -11.14 20.40 -3.08
CA GLY A 57 -11.67 19.83 -1.84
C GLY A 57 -10.54 19.52 -0.85
N PRO A 58 -10.86 19.14 0.40
CA PRO A 58 -9.84 18.82 1.38
C PRO A 58 -8.89 17.72 0.85
N GLY A 59 -7.59 17.95 1.00
CA GLY A 59 -6.57 16.98 0.60
C GLY A 59 -6.61 15.74 1.48
N LEU A 60 -5.95 14.66 1.06
CA LEU A 60 -5.77 13.49 1.94
C LEU A 60 -5.12 13.85 3.30
N PRO A 61 -4.12 14.75 3.37
CA PRO A 61 -3.51 15.15 4.64
C PRO A 61 -4.51 15.85 5.57
N ASP A 62 -5.37 16.72 5.04
CA ASP A 62 -6.37 17.44 5.84
C ASP A 62 -7.42 16.49 6.41
N LEU A 63 -7.89 15.55 5.60
CA LEU A 63 -8.83 14.51 6.02
C LEU A 63 -8.22 13.61 7.10
N LEU A 64 -6.94 13.23 6.92
CA LEU A 64 -6.21 12.43 7.91
C LEU A 64 -6.03 13.21 9.22
N ALA A 65 -5.59 14.46 9.15
CA ALA A 65 -5.39 15.30 10.32
C ALA A 65 -6.71 15.52 11.09
N THR A 66 -7.80 15.77 10.38
CA THR A 66 -9.14 15.93 10.96
C THR A 66 -9.60 14.64 11.64
N LEU A 67 -9.44 13.50 10.99
CA LEU A 67 -9.78 12.19 11.56
C LEU A 67 -8.95 11.91 12.83
N ALA A 68 -7.64 12.05 12.74
CA ALA A 68 -6.72 11.78 13.85
C ALA A 68 -7.00 12.70 15.05
N ALA A 69 -7.16 14.00 14.82
CA ALA A 69 -7.48 14.98 15.86
C ALA A 69 -8.84 14.71 16.52
N SER A 70 -9.87 14.37 15.73
CA SER A 70 -11.21 14.08 16.24
C SER A 70 -11.22 12.84 17.13
N VAL A 71 -10.58 11.75 16.68
CA VAL A 71 -10.52 10.49 17.42
C VAL A 71 -9.71 10.64 18.71
N LEU A 72 -8.54 11.29 18.63
CA LEU A 72 -7.71 11.55 19.80
C LEU A 72 -8.41 12.47 20.80
N GLY A 73 -9.07 13.53 20.31
CA GLY A 73 -9.85 14.45 21.14
C GLY A 73 -10.99 13.73 21.87
N GLN A 74 -11.74 12.89 21.16
CA GLN A 74 -12.82 12.12 21.76
C GLN A 74 -12.32 11.12 22.81
N LEU A 75 -11.17 10.47 22.56
CA LEU A 75 -10.56 9.57 23.54
C LEU A 75 -10.13 10.31 24.82
N LYS A 76 -9.52 11.50 24.68
CA LYS A 76 -9.18 12.37 25.82
C LYS A 76 -10.41 12.78 26.63
N ALA A 77 -11.50 13.15 25.96
CA ALA A 77 -12.75 13.51 26.61
C ALA A 77 -13.32 12.31 27.40
N VAL A 78 -13.30 11.12 26.81
CA VAL A 78 -13.72 9.89 27.50
C VAL A 78 -12.86 9.60 28.71
N LEU A 79 -11.54 9.70 28.61
CA LEU A 79 -10.64 9.51 29.75
C LEU A 79 -10.95 10.50 30.88
N ALA A 80 -11.19 11.78 30.56
CA ALA A 80 -11.60 12.78 31.54
C ALA A 80 -12.93 12.42 32.23
N TYR A 81 -13.92 11.88 31.50
CA TYR A 81 -15.17 11.42 32.10
C TYR A 81 -14.99 10.20 33.00
N VAL A 82 -14.08 9.29 32.64
CA VAL A 82 -13.76 8.10 33.43
C VAL A 82 -12.94 8.48 34.67
N GLN A 83 -12.15 9.55 34.60
CA GLN A 83 -11.34 10.05 35.73
C GLN A 83 -12.22 10.53 36.91
N LEU A 84 -13.49 10.87 36.66
CA LEU A 84 -14.44 11.21 37.72
C LEU A 84 -14.67 10.06 38.73
N PHE A 85 -14.44 8.80 38.33
CA PHE A 85 -14.54 7.66 39.24
C PHE A 85 -13.37 7.55 40.23
N THR A 86 -12.25 8.23 39.94
CA THR A 86 -11.06 8.28 40.79
C THR A 86 -10.86 9.66 41.44
N ALA A 87 -11.85 10.55 41.31
CA ALA A 87 -11.81 11.88 41.89
C ALA A 87 -11.86 11.83 43.43
N ARG A 88 -11.05 12.68 44.09
CA ARG A 88 -10.82 12.63 45.54
C ARG A 88 -12.05 13.01 46.39
N ASP A 89 -12.97 13.76 45.79
CA ASP A 89 -14.23 14.22 46.38
C ASP A 89 -15.32 13.14 46.36
N VAL A 90 -15.06 11.99 45.73
CA VAL A 90 -16.00 10.88 45.63
C VAL A 90 -15.70 9.82 46.70
N ALA A 91 -16.66 9.57 47.59
CA ALA A 91 -16.49 8.68 48.74
C ALA A 91 -15.98 7.28 48.38
N PHE A 92 -16.47 6.70 47.27
CA PHE A 92 -16.09 5.36 46.83
C PHE A 92 -14.73 5.29 46.12
N ALA A 93 -14.14 6.42 45.70
CA ALA A 93 -12.84 6.42 45.00
C ALA A 93 -11.69 5.95 45.91
N SER A 94 -11.91 5.95 47.23
CA SER A 94 -10.97 5.43 48.23
C SER A 94 -10.87 3.90 48.25
N LEU A 95 -11.85 3.19 47.69
CA LEU A 95 -11.91 1.72 47.69
C LEU A 95 -10.74 1.11 46.89
N PRO A 96 -10.20 -0.05 47.30
CA PRO A 96 -9.07 -0.70 46.63
C PRO A 96 -9.30 -0.95 45.12
N TYR A 97 -10.54 -1.29 44.75
CA TYR A 97 -10.95 -1.48 43.36
C TYR A 97 -10.60 -0.27 42.47
N PHE A 98 -10.90 0.96 42.93
CA PHE A 98 -10.68 2.19 42.17
C PHE A 98 -9.21 2.65 42.13
N LYS A 99 -8.34 2.02 42.92
CA LYS A 99 -6.89 2.29 42.98
C LYS A 99 -6.04 1.25 42.23
N GLY A 100 -6.63 0.10 41.90
CA GLY A 100 -5.96 -1.02 41.24
C GLY A 100 -6.72 -1.51 39.99
N GLU A 101 -7.59 -2.50 40.17
CA GLU A 101 -8.28 -3.20 39.07
C GLU A 101 -9.02 -2.25 38.12
N PHE A 102 -9.66 -1.20 38.63
CA PHE A 102 -10.33 -0.21 37.79
C PHE A 102 -9.35 0.48 36.83
N CYS A 103 -8.25 1.03 37.35
CA CYS A 103 -7.25 1.76 36.58
C CYS A 103 -6.63 0.87 35.48
N VAL A 104 -6.22 -0.35 35.85
CA VAL A 104 -5.52 -1.25 34.93
C VAL A 104 -6.48 -2.02 34.03
N THR A 105 -7.38 -2.80 34.63
CA THR A 105 -8.22 -3.74 33.88
C THR A 105 -9.36 -3.04 33.15
N ALA A 106 -10.06 -2.09 33.79
CA ALA A 106 -11.18 -1.42 33.15
C ALA A 106 -10.72 -0.30 32.21
N VAL A 107 -9.89 0.63 32.69
CA VAL A 107 -9.50 1.82 31.91
C VAL A 107 -8.37 1.52 30.93
N ARG A 108 -7.21 1.10 31.42
CA ARG A 108 -6.05 0.89 30.54
C ARG A 108 -6.30 -0.23 29.52
N GLU A 109 -6.64 -1.42 29.99
CA GLU A 109 -6.84 -2.59 29.11
C GLU A 109 -8.23 -2.57 28.45
N GLY A 110 -9.28 -2.42 29.25
CA GLY A 110 -10.67 -2.55 28.80
C GLY A 110 -11.18 -1.41 27.92
N LEU A 111 -10.58 -0.21 28.00
CA LEU A 111 -10.97 0.93 27.19
C LEU A 111 -9.90 1.30 26.17
N VAL A 112 -8.70 1.68 26.61
CA VAL A 112 -7.67 2.25 25.73
C VAL A 112 -7.08 1.18 24.81
N VAL A 113 -6.51 0.12 25.38
CA VAL A 113 -5.91 -0.99 24.62
C VAL A 113 -6.99 -1.66 23.75
N ALA A 114 -8.17 -1.94 24.31
CA ALA A 114 -9.29 -2.52 23.58
C ALA A 114 -9.72 -1.67 22.37
N PHE A 115 -9.78 -0.34 22.53
CA PHE A 115 -10.11 0.59 21.45
C PHE A 115 -9.04 0.59 20.36
N VAL A 116 -7.76 0.71 20.71
CA VAL A 116 -6.65 0.69 19.74
C VAL A 116 -6.63 -0.60 18.93
N ARG A 117 -6.76 -1.76 19.60
CA ARG A 117 -6.84 -3.06 18.92
C ARG A 117 -8.04 -3.16 18.01
N TRP A 118 -9.20 -2.67 18.45
CA TRP A 118 -10.40 -2.65 17.62
C TRP A 118 -10.26 -1.73 16.41
N LEU A 119 -9.64 -0.56 16.57
CA LEU A 119 -9.37 0.38 15.48
C LEU A 119 -8.45 -0.25 14.43
N CYS A 120 -7.34 -0.86 14.84
CA CYS A 120 -6.41 -1.53 13.93
C CYS A 120 -7.09 -2.68 13.17
N ARG A 121 -7.90 -3.50 13.86
CA ARG A 121 -8.69 -4.57 13.23
C ARG A 121 -9.73 -4.02 12.25
N THR A 122 -10.42 -2.95 12.61
CA THR A 122 -11.44 -2.32 11.76
C THR A 122 -10.82 -1.71 10.51
N ALA A 123 -9.70 -0.99 10.67
CA ALA A 123 -8.93 -0.44 9.55
C ALA A 123 -8.46 -1.57 8.62
N ARG A 124 -7.84 -2.62 9.17
CA ARG A 124 -7.41 -3.81 8.41
C ARG A 124 -8.58 -4.49 7.68
N GLY A 125 -9.78 -4.51 8.26
CA GLY A 125 -10.97 -5.09 7.64
C GLY A 125 -11.32 -4.49 6.27
N PHE A 126 -10.89 -3.25 5.97
CA PHE A 126 -11.05 -2.66 4.63
C PHE A 126 -10.14 -3.30 3.58
N ALA A 127 -9.04 -3.95 3.98
CA ALA A 127 -8.10 -4.64 3.09
C ALA A 127 -8.45 -6.11 2.84
N ASP A 128 -9.32 -6.71 3.66
CA ASP A 128 -9.67 -8.12 3.59
C ASP A 128 -10.81 -8.44 2.59
N GLY A 129 -11.24 -7.44 1.82
CA GLY A 129 -12.03 -7.59 0.59
C GLY A 129 -13.52 -7.98 0.78
N PRO A 130 -14.37 -7.74 -0.24
CA PRO A 130 -15.82 -7.94 -0.19
C PRO A 130 -16.31 -9.38 -0.43
N ALA A 131 -15.40 -10.36 -0.45
CA ALA A 131 -15.65 -11.71 -0.99
C ALA A 131 -16.78 -12.50 -0.30
N GLU A 132 -17.25 -12.07 0.88
CA GLU A 132 -18.34 -12.76 1.59
C GLU A 132 -19.64 -11.94 1.74
N ARG A 133 -19.67 -10.64 1.39
CA ARG A 133 -20.79 -9.76 1.82
C ARG A 133 -21.36 -8.77 0.80
N GLY A 134 -20.90 -8.74 -0.46
CA GLY A 134 -21.48 -7.86 -1.48
C GLY A 134 -21.33 -6.35 -1.21
N ALA A 135 -20.45 -5.97 -0.26
CA ALA A 135 -20.16 -4.57 0.03
C ALA A 135 -19.27 -3.96 -1.07
N PRO A 136 -19.46 -2.67 -1.42
CA PRO A 136 -18.59 -2.00 -2.38
C PRO A 136 -17.15 -1.99 -1.87
N ALA A 137 -16.20 -2.24 -2.77
CA ALA A 137 -14.77 -2.20 -2.47
C ALA A 137 -14.39 -0.83 -1.87
N ALA A 138 -13.47 -0.86 -0.89
CA ALA A 138 -12.99 0.36 -0.26
C ALA A 138 -12.29 1.27 -1.31
N PRO A 139 -12.56 2.59 -1.32
CA PRO A 139 -11.84 3.50 -2.20
C PRO A 139 -10.32 3.43 -1.93
N PRO A 140 -9.45 3.39 -2.96
CA PRO A 140 -8.01 3.30 -2.75
C PRO A 140 -7.45 4.43 -1.87
N ALA A 141 -7.97 5.64 -2.01
CA ALA A 141 -7.58 6.78 -1.17
C ALA A 141 -7.86 6.54 0.32
N LEU A 142 -8.92 5.80 0.66
CA LEU A 142 -9.23 5.43 2.04
C LEU A 142 -8.24 4.40 2.58
N LEU A 143 -7.85 3.40 1.77
CA LEU A 143 -6.84 2.41 2.16
C LEU A 143 -5.51 3.09 2.50
N LEU A 144 -5.09 4.03 1.66
CA LEU A 144 -3.86 4.80 1.84
C LEU A 144 -3.92 5.68 3.10
N LEU A 145 -5.05 6.37 3.32
CA LEU A 145 -5.27 7.20 4.51
C LEU A 145 -5.24 6.37 5.81
N LEU A 146 -5.91 5.21 5.81
CA LEU A 146 -5.92 4.32 6.97
C LEU A 146 -4.55 3.68 7.23
N ALA A 147 -3.79 3.35 6.18
CA ALA A 147 -2.41 2.88 6.32
C ALA A 147 -1.56 3.94 7.04
N ARG A 148 -1.68 5.21 6.63
CA ARG A 148 -0.97 6.31 7.27
C ARG A 148 -1.43 6.56 8.71
N LEU A 149 -2.73 6.53 8.98
CA LEU A 149 -3.27 6.64 10.33
C LEU A 149 -2.67 5.58 11.27
N CYS A 150 -2.60 4.32 10.81
CA CYS A 150 -2.04 3.23 11.60
C CYS A 150 -0.54 3.42 11.88
N LEU A 151 0.22 4.00 10.94
CA LEU A 151 1.61 4.40 11.17
C LEU A 151 1.76 5.54 12.18
N ASP A 152 0.90 6.57 12.11
CA ASP A 152 0.93 7.66 13.08
C ASP A 152 0.58 7.15 14.49
N TYR A 153 -0.25 6.10 14.58
CA TYR A 153 -0.52 5.37 15.82
C TYR A 153 0.71 4.65 16.35
N GLU A 154 1.39 3.89 15.50
CA GLU A 154 2.65 3.21 15.83
C GLU A 154 3.71 4.21 16.32
N ASN A 155 3.93 5.29 15.58
CA ASN A 155 5.05 6.21 15.77
C ASN A 155 4.93 7.09 17.02
N SER A 156 3.71 7.48 17.41
CA SER A 156 3.54 8.45 18.50
C SER A 156 2.24 8.30 19.29
N THR A 157 1.11 8.10 18.61
CA THR A 157 -0.21 8.21 19.25
C THR A 157 -0.42 7.15 20.34
N ILE A 158 0.01 5.91 20.12
CA ILE A 158 -0.11 4.84 21.12
C ILE A 158 0.70 5.18 22.37
N SER A 159 1.97 5.56 22.21
CA SER A 159 2.84 5.94 23.32
C SER A 159 2.25 7.09 24.14
N TYR A 160 1.77 8.13 23.44
CA TYR A 160 1.14 9.29 24.06
C TYR A 160 -0.11 8.91 24.87
N ILE A 161 -1.06 8.16 24.29
CA ILE A 161 -2.31 7.80 24.96
C ILE A 161 -2.05 6.89 26.16
N LEU A 162 -1.15 5.91 26.04
CA LEU A 162 -0.80 5.04 27.16
C LEU A 162 -0.19 5.84 28.31
N THR A 163 0.75 6.75 28.00
CA THR A 163 1.38 7.63 29.01
C THR A 163 0.33 8.51 29.69
N LEU A 164 -0.55 9.15 28.92
CA LEU A 164 -1.65 9.96 29.45
C LEU A 164 -2.57 9.15 30.37
N THR A 165 -2.85 7.90 30.00
CA THR A 165 -3.71 7.00 30.79
C THR A 165 -3.01 6.60 32.09
N ASP A 166 -1.74 6.21 32.01
CA ASP A 166 -0.95 5.79 33.17
C ASP A 166 -0.74 6.96 34.16
N GLU A 167 -0.61 8.20 33.68
CA GLU A 167 -0.54 9.42 34.50
C GLU A 167 -1.89 9.75 35.19
N GLN A 168 -3.00 9.60 34.48
CA GLN A 168 -4.34 9.88 35.03
C GLN A 168 -4.85 8.78 35.97
N PHE A 169 -4.39 7.55 35.77
CA PHE A 169 -4.82 6.35 36.49
C PHE A 169 -3.61 5.54 36.98
N PRO A 170 -2.80 6.08 37.91
CA PRO A 170 -1.59 5.43 38.36
C PRO A 170 -1.90 4.09 39.05
N PRO A 171 -1.33 2.96 38.59
CA PRO A 171 -1.55 1.67 39.22
C PRO A 171 -0.86 1.64 40.58
N GLN A 172 -1.61 1.43 41.67
CA GLN A 172 -1.04 1.32 43.02
C GLN A 172 -0.53 -0.11 43.33
N ASP A 173 -1.13 -1.12 42.71
CA ASP A 173 -0.75 -2.52 42.87
C ASP A 173 -0.51 -3.17 41.49
N SER A 174 0.69 -3.71 41.30
CA SER A 174 1.10 -4.50 40.12
C SER A 174 0.44 -5.89 40.13
N GLY A 175 -0.88 -5.96 39.98
CA GLY A 175 -1.64 -7.21 39.96
C GLY A 175 -1.71 -7.89 38.57
N PRO A 176 -2.38 -7.29 37.56
CA PRO A 176 -2.62 -7.92 36.26
C PRO A 176 -1.48 -7.70 35.25
N ALA A 177 -1.34 -8.63 34.29
CA ALA A 177 -0.47 -8.45 33.14
C ALA A 177 -0.94 -7.27 32.27
N VAL A 178 -0.08 -6.28 32.12
CA VAL A 178 -0.35 -5.04 31.37
C VAL A 178 0.13 -5.22 29.93
N THR A 179 -0.71 -4.88 28.93
CA THR A 179 -0.30 -4.93 27.53
C THR A 179 0.83 -3.91 27.30
N PRO A 180 2.02 -4.36 26.85
CA PRO A 180 3.14 -3.46 26.61
C PRO A 180 2.90 -2.63 25.34
N GLY A 181 3.26 -1.34 25.36
CA GLY A 181 3.11 -0.43 24.22
C GLY A 181 3.67 -0.99 22.90
N PRO A 182 4.87 -1.60 22.88
CA PRO A 182 5.43 -2.22 21.67
C PRO A 182 4.54 -3.28 21.02
N ALA A 183 3.73 -4.03 21.78
CA ALA A 183 2.81 -5.00 21.20
C ALA A 183 1.71 -4.31 20.39
N LEU A 184 1.18 -3.20 20.90
CA LEU A 184 0.19 -2.39 20.17
C LEU A 184 0.80 -1.68 18.96
N CYS A 185 2.02 -1.17 19.07
CA CYS A 185 2.75 -0.61 17.93
C CYS A 185 2.92 -1.68 16.82
N ALA A 186 3.28 -2.91 17.18
CA ALA A 186 3.39 -4.01 16.22
C ALA A 186 2.04 -4.35 15.55
N GLU A 187 0.93 -4.36 16.31
CA GLU A 187 -0.42 -4.55 15.75
C GLU A 187 -0.80 -3.41 14.77
N ALA A 188 -0.50 -2.16 15.13
CA ALA A 188 -0.76 -0.99 14.28
C ALA A 188 0.09 -1.01 12.99
N ARG A 189 1.38 -1.34 13.11
CA ARG A 189 2.28 -1.50 11.95
C ARG A 189 1.82 -2.61 11.02
N ALA A 190 1.38 -3.75 11.58
CA ALA A 190 0.87 -4.85 10.78
C ALA A 190 -0.43 -4.48 10.04
N ALA A 191 -1.32 -3.72 10.67
CA ALA A 191 -2.52 -3.19 10.02
C ALA A 191 -2.15 -2.21 8.89
N ALA A 192 -1.20 -1.30 9.13
CA ALA A 192 -0.69 -0.37 8.12
C ALA A 192 -0.11 -1.10 6.91
N GLN A 193 0.72 -2.10 7.14
CA GLN A 193 1.35 -2.90 6.09
C GLN A 193 0.30 -3.60 5.23
N ARG A 194 -0.67 -4.28 5.88
CA ARG A 194 -1.73 -5.00 5.18
C ARG A 194 -2.58 -4.07 4.30
N LEU A 195 -2.86 -2.87 4.78
CA LEU A 195 -3.59 -1.83 4.04
C LEU A 195 -2.79 -1.33 2.84
N LEU A 196 -1.49 -1.06 3.01
CA LEU A 196 -0.62 -0.59 1.94
C LEU A 196 -0.42 -1.66 0.86
N ASP A 197 -0.18 -2.91 1.25
CA ASP A 197 -0.08 -4.04 0.33
C ASP A 197 -1.36 -4.17 -0.49
N HIS A 198 -2.53 -4.05 0.14
CA HIS A 198 -3.81 -4.11 -0.56
C HIS A 198 -4.02 -2.91 -1.48
N TYR A 199 -3.61 -1.70 -1.09
CA TYR A 199 -3.63 -0.53 -1.96
C TYR A 199 -2.83 -0.78 -3.25
N VAL A 200 -1.60 -1.29 -3.12
CA VAL A 200 -0.75 -1.65 -4.27
C VAL A 200 -1.42 -2.69 -5.15
N GLN A 201 -2.05 -3.71 -4.56
CA GLN A 201 -2.79 -4.74 -5.30
C GLN A 201 -3.97 -4.14 -6.08
N VAL A 202 -4.80 -3.29 -5.45
CA VAL A 202 -5.99 -2.69 -6.09
C VAL A 202 -5.59 -1.75 -7.22
N GLN A 203 -4.62 -0.86 -6.98
CA GLN A 203 -4.14 0.08 -8.00
C GLN A 203 -3.40 -0.65 -9.14
N GLY A 204 -2.52 -1.59 -8.78
CA GLY A 204 -1.83 -2.45 -9.74
C GLY A 204 -2.81 -3.26 -10.60
N ALA A 205 -3.86 -3.82 -10.00
CA ALA A 205 -4.90 -4.52 -10.74
C ALA A 205 -5.66 -3.60 -11.70
N ALA A 206 -6.01 -2.38 -11.29
CA ALA A 206 -6.70 -1.41 -12.15
C ALA A 206 -5.87 -1.09 -13.40
N VAL A 207 -4.58 -0.79 -13.24
CA VAL A 207 -3.67 -0.52 -14.37
C VAL A 207 -3.46 -1.77 -15.22
N ALA A 208 -3.24 -2.92 -14.59
CA ALA A 208 -3.07 -4.20 -15.26
C ALA A 208 -4.29 -4.60 -16.09
N GLN A 209 -5.51 -4.28 -15.65
CA GLN A 209 -6.73 -4.54 -16.42
C GLN A 209 -6.81 -3.73 -17.71
N MET A 210 -6.34 -2.47 -17.71
CA MET A 210 -6.26 -1.68 -18.94
C MET A 210 -5.29 -2.31 -19.95
N LEU A 211 -4.10 -2.69 -19.48
CA LEU A 211 -3.10 -3.37 -20.30
C LEU A 211 -3.64 -4.69 -20.86
N ARG A 212 -4.24 -5.52 -20.02
CA ARG A 212 -4.86 -6.80 -20.41
C ARG A 212 -5.89 -6.61 -21.52
N LYS A 213 -6.90 -5.75 -21.31
CA LYS A 213 -7.94 -5.47 -22.30
C LYS A 213 -7.36 -4.97 -23.62
N SER A 214 -6.33 -4.13 -23.57
CA SER A 214 -5.67 -3.61 -24.77
C SER A 214 -4.94 -4.66 -25.60
N VAL A 215 -4.48 -5.75 -24.95
CA VAL A 215 -3.82 -6.87 -25.61
C VAL A 215 -4.83 -7.91 -26.09
N GLU A 216 -5.92 -8.13 -25.34
CA GLU A 216 -6.99 -9.06 -25.67
C GLU A 216 -7.83 -8.66 -26.88
N THR A 217 -8.10 -7.36 -27.03
CA THR A 217 -9.03 -6.86 -28.05
C THR A 217 -8.39 -6.56 -29.41
N ARG A 218 -7.04 -6.63 -29.50
CA ARG A 218 -6.30 -6.24 -30.70
C ARG A 218 -6.04 -7.43 -31.63
N ASP A 219 -6.19 -7.20 -32.93
CA ASP A 219 -5.67 -8.10 -33.97
C ASP A 219 -4.15 -7.91 -34.14
N TRP A 220 -3.38 -8.84 -33.57
CA TRP A 220 -1.92 -8.83 -33.60
C TRP A 220 -1.32 -9.38 -34.89
N LEU A 221 -2.10 -10.09 -35.70
CA LEU A 221 -1.66 -10.65 -36.98
C LEU A 221 -1.88 -9.65 -38.11
N GLY A 222 -3.04 -8.99 -38.15
CA GLY A 222 -3.39 -7.95 -39.13
C GLY A 222 -2.93 -6.54 -38.75
N THR A 223 -1.95 -6.40 -37.86
CA THR A 223 -1.42 -5.10 -37.47
C THR A 223 -0.66 -4.43 -38.63
N VAL A 224 -0.86 -3.13 -38.82
CA VAL A 224 -0.06 -2.28 -39.73
C VAL A 224 1.20 -1.77 -39.06
N GLU A 225 2.20 -1.36 -39.86
CA GLU A 225 3.45 -0.80 -39.36
C GLU A 225 3.21 0.34 -38.36
N PRO A 226 3.78 0.27 -37.14
CA PRO A 226 3.48 1.23 -36.09
C PRO A 226 4.08 2.60 -36.41
N ARG A 227 3.26 3.64 -36.27
CA ARG A 227 3.68 5.05 -36.42
C ARG A 227 3.53 5.89 -35.15
N ASN A 228 2.84 5.34 -34.16
CA ASN A 228 2.51 5.99 -32.91
C ASN A 228 2.51 4.95 -31.78
N VAL A 229 2.77 5.43 -30.57
CA VAL A 229 2.53 4.68 -29.35
C VAL A 229 1.03 4.50 -29.13
N ARG A 230 0.60 3.33 -28.66
CA ARG A 230 -0.83 3.10 -28.36
C ARG A 230 -1.31 4.02 -27.24
N ALA A 231 -2.50 4.60 -27.40
CA ALA A 231 -3.11 5.51 -26.42
C ALA A 231 -3.20 4.91 -25.00
N VAL A 232 -3.39 3.59 -24.88
CA VAL A 232 -3.41 2.91 -23.58
C VAL A 232 -2.09 3.06 -22.81
N MET A 233 -0.95 3.12 -23.49
CA MET A 233 0.36 3.26 -22.81
C MET A 233 0.53 4.66 -22.25
N LYS A 234 0.09 5.68 -23.01
CA LYS A 234 0.01 7.06 -22.52
C LYS A 234 -0.90 7.14 -21.30
N ARG A 235 -2.07 6.49 -21.38
CA ARG A 235 -3.01 6.43 -20.25
C ARG A 235 -2.43 5.76 -19.01
N VAL A 236 -1.67 4.67 -19.18
CA VAL A 236 -0.97 4.02 -18.06
C VAL A 236 0.02 4.96 -17.39
N VAL A 237 0.78 5.74 -18.17
CA VAL A 237 1.71 6.74 -17.62
C VAL A 237 0.96 7.85 -16.88
N GLU A 238 -0.14 8.35 -17.44
CA GLU A 238 -1.01 9.34 -16.77
C GLU A 238 -1.56 8.81 -15.44
N ASP A 239 -2.10 7.59 -15.42
CA ASP A 239 -2.69 6.99 -14.22
C ASP A 239 -1.61 6.73 -13.15
N ILE A 240 -0.43 6.24 -13.52
CA ILE A 240 0.69 6.08 -12.59
C ILE A 240 1.17 7.44 -12.05
N THR A 241 1.17 8.49 -12.88
CA THR A 241 1.51 9.85 -12.45
C THR A 241 0.48 10.40 -11.47
N ALA A 242 -0.81 10.15 -11.70
CA ALA A 242 -1.86 10.54 -10.77
C ALA A 242 -1.77 9.78 -9.43
N ILE A 243 -1.40 8.49 -9.47
CA ILE A 243 -1.13 7.70 -8.28
C ILE A 243 0.12 8.24 -7.54
N ASP A 244 1.19 8.58 -8.24
CA ASP A 244 2.40 9.19 -7.67
C ASP A 244 2.06 10.44 -6.86
N VAL A 245 1.31 11.37 -7.45
CA VAL A 245 0.85 12.58 -6.77
C VAL A 245 0.02 12.26 -5.53
N GLN A 246 -0.90 11.29 -5.61
CA GLN A 246 -1.73 10.90 -4.46
C GLN A 246 -0.92 10.28 -3.33
N VAL A 247 -0.01 9.35 -3.64
CA VAL A 247 0.83 8.67 -2.63
C VAL A 247 1.79 9.67 -1.99
N GLY A 248 2.35 10.59 -2.77
CA GLY A 248 3.23 11.64 -2.30
C GLY A 248 2.58 12.66 -1.35
N GLN A 249 1.25 12.68 -1.22
CA GLN A 249 0.58 13.49 -0.20
C GLN A 249 0.78 12.94 1.22
N LEU A 250 0.97 11.62 1.38
CA LEU A 250 0.98 10.96 2.69
C LEU A 250 2.28 10.22 3.02
N PHE A 251 3.05 9.84 2.00
CA PHE A 251 4.28 9.08 2.15
C PHE A 251 5.47 9.85 1.57
N GLU A 252 6.61 9.71 2.22
CA GLU A 252 7.87 10.28 1.78
C GLU A 252 8.35 9.63 0.47
N GLU A 253 9.19 10.32 -0.28
CA GLU A 253 9.64 9.87 -1.61
C GLU A 253 10.34 8.50 -1.56
N GLY A 254 11.24 8.27 -0.60
CA GLY A 254 12.11 7.09 -0.55
C GLY A 254 13.41 7.27 -1.34
N VAL A 255 14.28 6.25 -1.33
CA VAL A 255 15.58 6.28 -2.01
C VAL A 255 15.47 5.64 -3.41
N ARG A 256 15.98 6.32 -4.43
CA ARG A 256 16.13 5.79 -5.79
C ARG A 256 17.59 5.48 -6.09
N ARG A 257 17.87 4.36 -6.77
CA ARG A 257 19.20 4.16 -7.37
C ARG A 257 19.34 5.12 -8.56
N ALA A 258 20.40 5.94 -8.55
CA ALA A 258 20.65 6.92 -9.59
C ALA A 258 20.92 6.27 -10.95
N GLN A 259 20.55 6.98 -12.01
CA GLN A 259 20.72 6.58 -13.41
C GLN A 259 22.17 6.18 -13.69
N SER A 260 22.36 4.99 -14.27
CA SER A 260 23.62 4.68 -14.94
C SER A 260 23.52 5.20 -16.37
N SER A 261 24.36 6.16 -16.75
CA SER A 261 24.31 6.89 -18.02
C SER A 261 24.48 6.04 -19.30
N ASP A 262 24.49 4.70 -19.20
CA ASP A 262 24.75 3.76 -20.31
C ASP A 262 23.60 2.76 -20.58
N SER A 263 22.49 2.83 -19.82
CA SER A 263 21.39 1.84 -19.91
C SER A 263 20.44 2.01 -21.10
N SER A 264 20.25 3.24 -21.60
CA SER A 264 19.35 3.55 -22.72
C SER A 264 19.86 2.99 -24.06
N ARG A 265 21.18 2.82 -24.23
CA ARG A 265 21.78 2.31 -25.48
C ARG A 265 21.72 0.80 -25.65
N ARG A 266 21.32 0.04 -24.62
CA ARG A 266 21.37 -1.43 -24.62
C ARG A 266 20.01 -2.11 -24.62
N ALA A 267 18.91 -1.36 -24.47
CA ALA A 267 17.57 -1.87 -24.24
C ALA A 267 17.01 -2.81 -25.33
N PHE A 268 17.56 -2.82 -26.55
CA PHE A 268 17.11 -3.72 -27.62
C PHE A 268 18.25 -4.43 -28.36
N SER A 269 19.46 -4.41 -27.81
CA SER A 269 20.69 -4.93 -28.46
C SER A 269 20.80 -6.47 -28.47
N VAL A 270 19.86 -7.20 -27.86
CA VAL A 270 19.95 -8.67 -27.73
C VAL A 270 19.92 -9.41 -29.08
N TYR A 271 19.49 -8.77 -30.18
CA TYR A 271 19.54 -9.38 -31.52
C TYR A 271 20.70 -8.87 -32.41
N SER A 272 21.52 -7.93 -31.93
CA SER A 272 22.63 -7.33 -32.70
C SER A 272 24.00 -7.80 -32.22
N SER A 273 24.19 -9.12 -32.07
CA SER A 273 25.52 -9.72 -31.93
C SER A 273 25.88 -10.51 -33.18
N SER A 274 25.99 -9.82 -34.32
CA SER A 274 26.55 -10.39 -35.57
C SER A 274 27.41 -9.41 -36.37
N ARG A 275 27.85 -8.29 -35.76
CA ARG A 275 28.92 -7.46 -36.33
C ARG A 275 30.13 -7.45 -35.41
N ALA A 276 31.05 -8.36 -35.71
CA ALA A 276 32.40 -8.37 -35.18
C ALA A 276 33.08 -7.01 -35.46
N PRO A 277 33.73 -6.37 -34.47
CA PRO A 277 34.75 -5.39 -34.75
C PRO A 277 36.00 -6.16 -35.20
N GLY A 278 36.36 -6.00 -36.47
CA GLY A 278 37.64 -6.49 -36.96
C GLY A 278 38.78 -5.87 -36.18
N ARG A 279 39.60 -6.71 -35.54
CA ARG A 279 41.02 -6.47 -35.23
C ARG A 279 41.72 -7.82 -35.04
N TYR A 280 42.82 -7.97 -35.77
CA TYR A 280 43.72 -9.11 -35.87
C TYR A 280 44.12 -9.73 -34.52
N ALA A 281 43.93 -11.05 -34.39
CA ALA A 281 44.79 -11.95 -33.60
C ALA A 281 44.56 -13.40 -34.06
N PRO A 282 45.58 -14.15 -34.51
CA PRO A 282 45.43 -15.56 -34.86
C PRO A 282 45.69 -16.43 -33.61
N SER A 283 44.64 -17.00 -33.02
CA SER A 283 44.77 -18.04 -32.01
C SER A 283 44.11 -19.34 -32.47
N TYR A 284 44.95 -20.37 -32.59
CA TYR A 284 44.66 -21.71 -33.07
C TYR A 284 43.94 -22.49 -31.96
N THR A 285 42.61 -22.45 -31.91
CA THR A 285 41.81 -23.40 -31.12
C THR A 285 40.52 -23.75 -31.87
N PRO A 286 40.26 -25.03 -32.19
CA PRO A 286 38.98 -25.43 -32.78
C PRO A 286 37.96 -25.61 -31.65
N SER A 287 37.20 -24.57 -31.33
CA SER A 287 36.00 -24.71 -30.52
C SER A 287 34.78 -24.69 -31.42
N ALA A 288 34.01 -25.78 -31.36
CA ALA A 288 32.70 -25.91 -31.98
C ALA A 288 31.80 -24.69 -31.63
N PRO A 289 30.83 -24.33 -32.48
CA PRO A 289 29.91 -23.24 -32.18
C PRO A 289 29.10 -23.61 -30.95
N MET A 290 29.50 -23.09 -29.79
CA MET A 290 28.70 -23.14 -28.57
C MET A 290 27.42 -22.34 -28.81
N ASP A 291 26.27 -22.97 -28.57
CA ASP A 291 24.95 -22.37 -28.79
C ASP A 291 24.83 -21.05 -27.99
N THR A 292 24.77 -19.94 -28.70
CA THR A 292 24.51 -18.58 -28.17
C THR A 292 23.24 -18.54 -27.31
N HIS A 293 22.28 -19.43 -27.59
CA HIS A 293 21.09 -19.63 -26.76
C HIS A 293 21.41 -20.15 -25.35
N LEU A 294 22.33 -21.12 -25.21
CA LEU A 294 22.74 -21.63 -23.90
C LEU A 294 23.48 -20.55 -23.11
N LEU A 295 24.35 -19.77 -23.77
CA LEU A 295 25.06 -18.66 -23.12
C LEU A 295 24.09 -17.56 -22.61
N SER A 296 23.07 -17.21 -23.40
CA SER A 296 22.05 -16.22 -22.99
C SER A 296 21.19 -16.70 -21.83
N ASN A 297 20.86 -18.00 -21.79
CA ASN A 297 20.12 -18.62 -20.69
C ASN A 297 20.97 -18.72 -19.41
N ILE A 298 22.27 -18.98 -19.54
CA ILE A 298 23.23 -18.99 -18.44
C ILE A 298 23.45 -17.56 -17.91
N GLN A 299 23.56 -16.55 -18.78
CA GLN A 299 23.66 -15.15 -18.35
C GLN A 299 22.37 -14.67 -17.65
N LYS A 300 21.19 -15.17 -18.04
CA LYS A 300 19.93 -14.95 -17.29
C LYS A 300 19.91 -15.62 -15.92
N LEU A 301 20.57 -16.77 -15.75
CA LEU A 301 20.74 -17.42 -14.45
C LEU A 301 21.60 -16.61 -13.47
N PHE A 302 22.50 -15.77 -13.99
CA PHE A 302 23.36 -14.86 -13.21
C PHE A 302 22.94 -13.40 -13.25
N SER A 303 21.88 -13.06 -13.99
CA SER A 303 21.23 -11.76 -13.87
C SER A 303 20.60 -11.73 -12.49
N GLU A 304 21.04 -10.76 -11.68
CA GLU A 304 20.61 -10.50 -10.31
C GLU A 304 19.12 -10.82 -10.20
N ARG A 305 18.75 -11.87 -9.45
CA ARG A 305 17.35 -12.25 -9.28
C ARG A 305 16.65 -11.02 -8.73
N ILE A 306 15.87 -10.34 -9.58
CA ILE A 306 15.03 -9.24 -9.13
C ILE A 306 14.18 -9.85 -8.03
N ASP A 307 14.36 -9.40 -6.79
CA ASP A 307 13.52 -9.86 -5.68
C ASP A 307 12.09 -9.36 -5.97
N ILE A 308 11.33 -10.29 -6.54
CA ILE A 308 9.97 -10.09 -7.03
C ILE A 308 9.01 -9.92 -5.85
N PHE A 309 9.37 -10.44 -4.68
CA PHE A 309 8.52 -10.57 -3.48
C PHE A 309 9.02 -9.74 -2.29
N SER A 310 9.71 -8.63 -2.54
CA SER A 310 10.03 -7.68 -1.47
C SER A 310 8.72 -7.08 -0.92
N PRO A 311 8.51 -7.04 0.40
CA PRO A 311 7.36 -6.34 0.98
C PRO A 311 7.37 -4.87 0.56
N VAL A 312 6.19 -4.27 0.41
CA VAL A 312 6.07 -2.86 0.06
C VAL A 312 6.51 -2.03 1.26
N GLU A 313 7.48 -1.16 1.08
CA GLU A 313 7.93 -0.26 2.14
C GLU A 313 7.01 0.97 2.23
N PHE A 314 6.98 1.62 3.39
CA PHE A 314 6.20 2.82 3.65
C PHE A 314 6.81 4.09 3.00
N ASN A 315 7.06 4.03 1.69
CA ASN A 315 7.53 5.16 0.90
C ASN A 315 6.95 5.11 -0.53
N LYS A 316 6.91 6.27 -1.18
CA LYS A 316 6.29 6.46 -2.50
C LYS A 316 6.91 5.57 -3.56
N VAL A 317 8.24 5.53 -3.61
CA VAL A 317 9.00 4.76 -4.61
C VAL A 317 8.71 3.25 -4.52
N SER A 318 8.63 2.67 -3.33
CA SER A 318 8.33 1.24 -3.14
C SER A 318 6.89 0.91 -3.56
N VAL A 319 5.92 1.77 -3.20
CA VAL A 319 4.52 1.64 -3.60
C VAL A 319 4.37 1.65 -5.13
N LEU A 320 4.96 2.63 -5.81
CA LEU A 320 4.89 2.73 -7.26
C LEU A 320 5.62 1.59 -7.96
N THR A 321 6.78 1.18 -7.43
CA THR A 321 7.50 0.00 -7.94
C THR A 321 6.62 -1.25 -7.89
N GLY A 322 5.86 -1.45 -6.80
CA GLY A 322 4.90 -2.55 -6.67
C GLY A 322 3.81 -2.53 -7.75
N ILE A 323 3.21 -1.35 -7.98
CA ILE A 323 2.15 -1.15 -8.99
C ILE A 323 2.69 -1.42 -10.40
N ILE A 324 3.89 -0.92 -10.71
CA ILE A 324 4.56 -1.14 -12.00
C ILE A 324 4.89 -2.62 -12.18
N LYS A 325 5.42 -3.30 -11.16
CA LYS A 325 5.71 -4.75 -11.20
C LYS A 325 4.44 -5.57 -11.54
N ILE A 326 3.30 -5.28 -10.91
CA ILE A 326 2.02 -5.96 -11.20
C ILE A 326 1.58 -5.70 -12.65
N SER A 327 1.68 -4.45 -13.09
CA SER A 327 1.25 -4.01 -14.42
C SER A 327 2.07 -4.66 -15.54
N LEU A 328 3.39 -4.59 -15.45
CA LEU A 328 4.30 -5.11 -16.48
C LEU A 328 4.31 -6.64 -16.54
N LYS A 329 4.20 -7.34 -15.39
CA LYS A 329 4.04 -8.80 -15.39
C LYS A 329 2.73 -9.23 -16.02
N THR A 330 1.66 -8.48 -15.79
CA THR A 330 0.39 -8.77 -16.46
C THR A 330 0.51 -8.55 -17.96
N LEU A 331 1.17 -7.48 -18.40
CA LEU A 331 1.44 -7.24 -19.83
C LEU A 331 2.25 -8.38 -20.45
N LEU A 332 3.33 -8.82 -19.80
CA LEU A 332 4.14 -9.96 -20.22
C LEU A 332 3.29 -11.21 -20.42
N GLU A 333 2.49 -11.58 -19.41
CA GLU A 333 1.63 -12.76 -19.48
C GLU A 333 0.59 -12.64 -20.59
N CYS A 334 -0.01 -11.46 -20.77
CA CYS A 334 -0.98 -11.24 -21.85
C CYS A 334 -0.33 -11.39 -23.23
N VAL A 335 0.88 -10.87 -23.42
CA VAL A 335 1.64 -10.99 -24.68
C VAL A 335 2.05 -12.44 -24.93
N ARG A 336 2.47 -13.18 -23.89
CA ARG A 336 2.84 -14.60 -23.97
C ARG A 336 1.73 -15.48 -24.55
N LEU A 337 0.47 -15.09 -24.34
CA LEU A 337 -0.72 -15.79 -24.81
C LEU A 337 -1.18 -15.39 -26.23
N ARG A 338 -0.47 -14.49 -26.91
CA ARG A 338 -0.80 -14.05 -28.26
C ARG A 338 0.06 -14.73 -29.32
N THR A 339 -0.37 -14.61 -30.56
CA THR A 339 0.43 -14.88 -31.76
C THR A 339 0.54 -13.57 -32.50
N LEU A 340 1.75 -13.16 -32.88
CA LEU A 340 2.01 -11.85 -33.47
C LEU A 340 2.48 -11.98 -34.92
N GLY A 341 2.10 -11.02 -35.75
CA GLY A 341 2.78 -10.75 -37.02
C GLY A 341 3.95 -9.79 -36.80
N ARG A 342 4.74 -9.56 -37.85
CA ARG A 342 5.90 -8.63 -37.84
C ARG A 342 5.56 -7.29 -37.20
N PHE A 343 4.55 -6.61 -37.71
CA PHE A 343 4.16 -5.28 -37.20
C PHE A 343 3.52 -5.34 -35.81
N GLY A 344 2.97 -6.49 -35.41
CA GLY A 344 2.53 -6.74 -34.03
C GLY A 344 3.70 -6.72 -33.05
N LEU A 345 4.79 -7.43 -33.37
CA LEU A 345 6.05 -7.39 -32.61
C LEU A 345 6.58 -5.96 -32.52
N GLN A 346 6.67 -5.26 -33.65
CA GLN A 346 7.19 -3.89 -33.70
C GLN A 346 6.35 -2.92 -32.86
N GLN A 347 5.01 -3.07 -32.85
CA GLN A 347 4.17 -2.26 -31.97
C GLN A 347 4.46 -2.52 -30.49
N VAL A 348 4.69 -3.79 -30.09
CA VAL A 348 5.09 -4.11 -28.71
C VAL A 348 6.45 -3.49 -28.35
N GLN A 349 7.40 -3.43 -29.29
CA GLN A 349 8.68 -2.75 -29.08
C GLN A 349 8.50 -1.24 -28.86
N VAL A 350 7.69 -0.59 -29.71
CA VAL A 350 7.35 0.84 -29.58
C VAL A 350 6.70 1.15 -28.23
N ASP A 351 5.69 0.36 -27.85
CA ASP A 351 5.01 0.55 -26.57
C ASP A 351 5.92 0.29 -25.37
N GLY A 352 6.74 -0.77 -25.46
CA GLY A 352 7.69 -1.13 -24.42
C GLY A 352 8.72 -0.03 -24.21
N HIS A 353 9.28 0.53 -25.28
CA HIS A 353 10.22 1.64 -25.19
C HIS A 353 9.57 2.90 -24.60
N TYR A 354 8.35 3.25 -25.02
CA TYR A 354 7.61 4.38 -24.43
C TYR A 354 7.42 4.21 -22.92
N LEU A 355 6.97 3.02 -22.47
CA LEU A 355 6.82 2.75 -21.05
C LEU A 355 8.18 2.82 -20.32
N GLN A 356 9.26 2.36 -20.94
CA GLN A 356 10.60 2.47 -20.37
C GLN A 356 10.99 3.92 -20.13
N LEU A 357 10.78 4.82 -21.10
CA LEU A 357 11.13 6.24 -21.01
C LEU A 357 10.45 6.97 -19.86
N TYR A 358 9.25 6.53 -19.47
CA TYR A 358 8.43 7.25 -18.51
C TYR A 358 8.23 6.56 -17.17
N LEU A 359 8.27 5.22 -17.09
CA LEU A 359 7.98 4.50 -15.85
C LEU A 359 9.19 4.39 -14.91
N TRP A 360 10.42 4.43 -15.44
CA TRP A 360 11.64 4.25 -14.64
C TRP A 360 11.75 5.24 -13.48
N ARG A 361 11.31 6.50 -13.67
CA ARG A 361 11.37 7.56 -12.65
C ARG A 361 10.55 7.27 -11.40
N PHE A 362 9.57 6.37 -11.51
CA PHE A 362 8.70 5.98 -10.40
C PHE A 362 9.22 4.74 -9.66
N ALA A 363 10.16 3.99 -10.26
CA ALA A 363 10.68 2.76 -9.69
C ALA A 363 11.91 3.01 -8.80
N SER A 364 12.15 2.09 -7.85
CA SER A 364 13.33 2.12 -6.97
C SER A 364 14.63 1.85 -7.71
N ASP A 365 14.57 0.97 -8.72
CA ASP A 365 15.66 0.60 -9.59
C ASP A 365 15.15 0.53 -11.04
N GLU A 366 15.76 1.32 -11.92
CA GLU A 366 15.47 1.36 -13.35
C GLU A 366 15.59 -0.03 -13.99
N ARG A 367 16.52 -0.86 -13.51
CA ARG A 367 16.75 -2.21 -14.03
C ARG A 367 15.53 -3.11 -13.88
N VAL A 368 14.67 -2.85 -12.88
CA VAL A 368 13.43 -3.60 -12.70
C VAL A 368 12.45 -3.31 -13.85
N VAL A 369 12.30 -2.05 -14.21
CA VAL A 369 11.42 -1.63 -15.31
C VAL A 369 11.99 -2.13 -16.64
N GLN A 370 13.28 -1.90 -16.86
CA GLN A 370 13.98 -2.36 -18.06
C GLN A 370 13.90 -3.88 -18.23
N GLY A 371 14.28 -4.65 -17.20
CA GLY A 371 14.27 -6.12 -17.28
C GLY A 371 12.87 -6.70 -17.56
N LEU A 372 11.82 -6.16 -16.94
CA LEU A 372 10.45 -6.61 -17.22
C LEU A 372 10.00 -6.28 -18.65
N LEU A 373 10.38 -5.12 -19.19
CA LEU A 373 10.06 -4.74 -20.57
C LEU A 373 10.88 -5.52 -21.60
N ASP A 374 12.13 -5.85 -21.29
CA ASP A 374 12.96 -6.74 -22.11
C ASP A 374 12.34 -8.14 -22.18
N GLU A 375 11.81 -8.66 -21.07
CA GLU A 375 11.06 -9.92 -21.04
C GLU A 375 9.78 -9.84 -21.89
N VAL A 376 9.04 -8.73 -21.86
CA VAL A 376 7.86 -8.51 -22.73
C VAL A 376 8.26 -8.57 -24.20
N ALA A 377 9.30 -7.86 -24.60
CA ALA A 377 9.79 -7.83 -25.97
C ALA A 377 10.30 -9.21 -26.43
N ALA A 378 11.05 -9.90 -25.57
CA ALA A 378 11.53 -11.26 -25.85
C ALA A 378 10.37 -12.26 -26.00
N SER A 379 9.35 -12.17 -25.13
CA SER A 379 8.14 -12.97 -25.25
C SER A 379 7.41 -12.66 -26.55
N ALA A 380 7.27 -11.39 -26.93
CA ALA A 380 6.65 -11.01 -28.21
C ALA A 380 7.40 -11.59 -29.41
N ALA A 381 8.74 -11.53 -29.40
CA ALA A 381 9.56 -12.07 -30.49
C ALA A 381 9.39 -13.59 -30.62
N HIS A 382 9.38 -14.32 -29.51
CA HIS A 382 9.15 -15.77 -29.51
C HIS A 382 7.73 -16.14 -30.00
N ARG A 383 6.76 -15.26 -29.81
CA ARG A 383 5.36 -15.47 -30.23
C ARG A 383 5.08 -14.91 -31.64
N CYS A 384 6.08 -14.34 -32.31
CA CYS A 384 5.96 -13.74 -33.63
C CYS A 384 6.24 -14.77 -34.73
N LEU A 385 5.42 -14.79 -35.77
CA LEU A 385 5.60 -15.67 -36.93
C LEU A 385 6.77 -15.24 -37.84
N ASP A 386 7.10 -13.95 -37.83
CA ASP A 386 8.17 -13.35 -38.61
C ASP A 386 8.87 -12.27 -37.75
N PRO A 387 9.80 -12.67 -36.87
CA PRO A 387 10.39 -11.79 -35.87
C PRO A 387 11.45 -10.86 -36.49
N VAL A 388 10.98 -9.82 -37.19
CA VAL A 388 11.84 -8.73 -37.67
C VAL A 388 11.64 -7.50 -36.77
N PRO A 389 12.61 -7.19 -35.89
CA PRO A 389 12.52 -6.04 -35.00
C PRO A 389 12.54 -4.73 -35.78
N MET A 390 11.89 -3.71 -35.24
CA MET A 390 11.97 -2.34 -35.76
C MET A 390 13.32 -1.73 -35.36
N GLU A 391 13.93 -0.98 -36.28
CA GLU A 391 15.15 -0.20 -36.03
C GLU A 391 14.99 0.72 -34.82
N HIS A 392 15.98 0.72 -33.93
CA HIS A 392 15.88 1.42 -32.65
C HIS A 392 15.67 2.94 -32.81
N SER A 393 16.35 3.56 -33.77
CA SER A 393 16.19 5.00 -34.07
C SER A 393 14.78 5.35 -34.54
N VAL A 394 14.08 4.42 -35.20
CA VAL A 394 12.68 4.61 -35.60
C VAL A 394 11.77 4.51 -34.38
N VAL A 395 12.04 3.57 -33.47
CA VAL A 395 11.31 3.43 -32.21
C VAL A 395 11.46 4.68 -31.34
N GLU A 396 12.68 5.20 -31.19
CA GLU A 396 12.96 6.45 -30.47
C GLU A 396 12.17 7.61 -31.07
N LEU A 397 12.24 7.81 -32.40
CA LEU A 397 11.54 8.87 -33.09
C LEU A 397 10.01 8.80 -32.92
N ILE A 398 9.44 7.60 -32.94
CA ILE A 398 8.00 7.40 -32.71
C ILE A 398 7.62 7.77 -31.27
N CYS A 399 8.46 7.42 -30.29
CA CYS A 399 8.21 7.69 -28.89
C CYS A 399 8.43 9.17 -28.51
N GLU A 400 9.38 9.87 -29.14
CA GLU A 400 9.59 11.31 -28.93
C GLU A 400 8.43 12.18 -29.43
N ARG A 401 7.72 11.71 -30.47
CA ARG A 401 6.56 12.40 -31.05
C ARG A 401 5.26 12.14 -30.29
N GLY A 402 5.23 11.16 -29.40
CA GLY A 402 4.02 10.64 -28.75
C GLY A 402 3.98 11.02 -27.29
#